data_AF-G2IU98-F1
#
_entry.id   AF-G2IU98-F1
#
_cell.length_a   1.000
_cell.length_b   1.000
_cell.length_c   1.000
_cell.angle_alpha   90.00
_cell.angle_beta   90.00
_cell.angle_gamma   90.00
#
_symmetry.space_group_name_H-M   'P 1'
#
loop_
_entity.id
_entity.type
_entity.pdbx_description
1 polymer ?
#
loop_
_entity_poly.entity_id
_entity_poly.type
_entity_poly.pdbx_seq_one_letter_code
_entity_poly.pdbx_strand_id
1 'polypeptide(L)'
;MARSNKSRPDYTTAILDFVSAAPSRNLVDLEAITNLFPTIKEATVRKKVKEAMALHPSLCGRIAGVFPDTKAILDEIERQLGSAVVGETLVRANQLAKTFVEGLANAFANDFCTKALNNHINQATGEISIHFNELITHLVLPYEEYLTKSGNSLVSIAGTLNQSLLVRALRNSGLTDTQPRIFSETGTRSEGDIQIYYRPTGRTGDRTLYVEAKSYAARERLLRGLADMHEPKVGVGFFNDPTEFNEERVTSIVNSAHAKAIYMPTATYAGLAQASRNINIPGTGRVCRKLESEFVEDMIYFTRHGSIINR
;
A
#
# COMPACT_ATOMS: atom_id res chain seq x y z
N MET A 1 18.38 13.67 -49.36
CA MET A 1 18.04 12.47 -48.57
C MET A 1 17.15 12.87 -47.41
N ALA A 2 15.83 12.71 -47.56
CA ALA A 2 14.88 12.94 -46.47
C ALA A 2 15.02 11.81 -45.45
N ARG A 3 15.37 12.14 -44.20
CA ARG A 3 15.31 11.17 -43.09
C ARG A 3 13.85 10.79 -42.92
N SER A 4 13.48 9.56 -43.29
CA SER A 4 12.14 9.04 -42.98
C SER A 4 11.97 9.08 -41.47
N ASN A 5 11.03 9.88 -40.97
CA ASN A 5 10.55 9.79 -39.61
C ASN A 5 9.89 8.41 -39.47
N LYS A 6 10.67 7.38 -39.15
CA LYS A 6 10.11 6.10 -38.70
C LYS A 6 9.31 6.44 -37.45
N SER A 7 7.98 6.35 -37.53
CA SER A 7 7.12 6.51 -36.37
C SER A 7 7.63 5.57 -35.29
N ARG A 8 7.93 6.10 -34.11
CA ARG A 8 8.34 5.26 -32.98
C ARG A 8 7.26 4.19 -32.78
N PRO A 9 7.63 2.91 -32.61
CA PRO A 9 6.67 1.86 -32.33
C PRO A 9 5.80 2.27 -31.14
N ASP A 10 4.49 2.13 -31.27
CA ASP A 10 3.57 2.30 -30.14
C ASP A 10 3.61 1.03 -29.28
N TYR A 11 4.58 0.99 -28.38
CA TYR A 11 4.78 -0.11 -27.45
C TYR A 11 3.54 -0.38 -26.59
N THR A 12 2.81 0.68 -26.21
CA THR A 12 1.66 0.57 -25.31
C THR A 12 0.54 -0.22 -25.98
N THR A 13 0.19 0.15 -27.22
CA THR A 13 -0.84 -0.55 -27.99
C THR A 13 -0.46 -2.01 -28.24
N ALA A 14 0.80 -2.27 -28.65
CA ALA A 14 1.26 -3.64 -28.89
C ALA A 14 1.23 -4.52 -27.63
N ILE A 15 1.60 -3.97 -26.46
CA ILE A 15 1.52 -4.68 -25.18
C ILE A 15 0.05 -4.94 -24.82
N LEU A 16 -0.83 -3.95 -24.97
CA LEU A 16 -2.25 -4.07 -24.66
C LEU A 16 -2.92 -5.15 -25.52
N ASP A 17 -2.68 -5.14 -26.82
CA ASP A 17 -3.24 -6.11 -27.76
C ASP A 17 -2.78 -7.53 -27.41
N PHE A 18 -1.48 -7.71 -27.15
CA PHE A 18 -0.91 -8.99 -26.78
C PHE A 18 -1.51 -9.55 -25.49
N VAL A 19 -1.59 -8.73 -24.44
CA VAL A 19 -2.16 -9.16 -23.17
C VAL A 19 -3.67 -9.40 -23.30
N SER A 20 -4.38 -8.61 -24.12
CA SER A 20 -5.82 -8.78 -24.37
C SER A 20 -6.14 -10.06 -25.14
N ALA A 21 -5.22 -10.53 -26.00
CA ALA A 21 -5.37 -11.80 -26.71
C ALA A 21 -5.18 -13.03 -25.81
N ALA A 22 -4.46 -12.91 -24.70
CA ALA A 22 -4.33 -14.00 -23.73
C ALA A 22 -5.68 -14.24 -23.00
N PRO A 23 -6.05 -15.50 -22.68
CA PRO A 23 -7.23 -15.79 -21.88
C PRO A 23 -7.25 -14.96 -20.59
N SER A 24 -8.42 -14.44 -20.21
CA SER A 24 -8.56 -13.48 -19.10
C SER A 24 -8.06 -13.98 -17.75
N ARG A 25 -7.94 -15.31 -17.57
CA ARG A 25 -7.44 -15.95 -16.34
C ARG A 25 -5.94 -16.22 -16.35
N ASN A 26 -5.26 -16.06 -17.50
CA ASN A 26 -3.85 -16.36 -17.62
C ASN A 26 -3.03 -15.08 -17.40
N LEU A 27 -2.02 -15.20 -16.54
CA LEU A 27 -0.97 -14.20 -16.44
C LEU A 27 -0.08 -14.29 -17.68
N VAL A 28 0.35 -13.14 -18.18
CA VAL A 28 1.30 -13.02 -19.28
C VAL A 28 2.67 -12.72 -18.70
N ASP A 29 3.64 -13.59 -18.94
CA ASP A 29 5.01 -13.36 -18.49
C ASP A 29 5.68 -12.19 -19.21
N LEU A 30 6.48 -11.42 -18.46
CA LEU A 30 7.29 -10.35 -19.03
C LEU A 30 8.22 -10.84 -20.15
N GLU A 31 8.70 -12.07 -20.06
CA GLU A 31 9.54 -12.68 -21.10
C GLU A 31 8.78 -12.79 -22.43
N ALA A 32 7.51 -13.23 -22.39
CA ALA A 32 6.67 -13.30 -23.58
C ALA A 32 6.47 -11.91 -24.22
N ILE A 33 6.30 -10.87 -23.39
CA ILE A 33 6.21 -9.48 -23.85
C ILE A 33 7.55 -9.00 -24.43
N THR A 34 8.67 -9.38 -23.82
CA THR A 34 10.02 -9.01 -24.28
C THR A 34 10.31 -9.62 -25.65
N ASN A 35 9.84 -10.84 -25.91
CA ASN A 35 9.97 -11.52 -27.19
C ASN A 35 9.18 -10.85 -28.34
N LEU A 36 8.20 -9.99 -28.03
CA LEU A 36 7.56 -9.14 -29.05
C LEU A 36 8.50 -8.05 -29.58
N PHE A 37 9.56 -7.73 -28.83
CA PHE A 37 10.49 -6.64 -29.13
C PHE A 37 11.95 -7.13 -29.12
N PRO A 38 12.34 -8.08 -30.01
CA PRO A 38 13.60 -8.81 -29.92
C PRO A 38 14.86 -7.93 -30.04
N THR A 39 14.73 -6.73 -30.59
CA THR A 39 15.85 -5.76 -30.75
C THR A 39 15.94 -4.75 -29.60
N ILE A 40 15.00 -4.79 -28.65
CA ILE A 40 14.88 -3.83 -27.56
C ILE A 40 15.38 -4.48 -26.28
N LYS A 41 16.22 -3.75 -25.52
CA LYS A 41 16.70 -4.22 -24.22
C LYS A 41 15.52 -4.47 -23.26
N GLU A 42 15.56 -5.58 -22.52
CA GLU A 42 14.52 -5.95 -21.54
C GLU A 42 14.16 -4.80 -20.59
N ALA A 43 15.16 -4.07 -20.08
CA ALA A 43 14.94 -2.91 -19.21
C ALA A 43 14.03 -1.84 -19.84
N THR A 44 14.15 -1.61 -21.15
CA THR A 44 13.28 -0.68 -21.88
C THR A 44 11.88 -1.25 -22.03
N VAL A 45 11.73 -2.54 -22.34
CA VAL A 45 10.42 -3.20 -22.42
C VAL A 45 9.72 -3.13 -21.06
N ARG A 46 10.41 -3.47 -19.97
CA ARG A 46 9.92 -3.37 -18.59
C ARG A 46 9.43 -1.96 -18.25
N LYS A 47 10.19 -0.93 -18.65
CA LYS A 47 9.76 0.47 -18.49
C LYS A 47 8.47 0.74 -19.27
N LYS A 48 8.36 0.27 -20.51
CA LYS A 48 7.15 0.42 -21.33
C LYS A 48 5.94 -0.34 -20.80
N VAL A 49 6.16 -1.52 -20.20
CA VAL A 49 5.10 -2.26 -19.48
C VAL A 49 4.58 -1.45 -18.29
N LYS A 50 5.46 -0.84 -17.49
CA LYS A 50 5.04 0.05 -16.38
C LYS A 50 4.25 1.26 -16.88
N GLU A 51 4.72 1.90 -17.94
CA GLU A 51 4.00 3.01 -18.58
C GLU A 51 2.61 2.56 -19.07
N ALA A 52 2.51 1.37 -19.69
CA ALA A 52 1.24 0.80 -20.13
C ALA A 52 0.30 0.47 -18.95
N MET A 53 0.82 -0.10 -17.86
CA MET A 53 0.06 -0.35 -16.61
C MET A 53 -0.46 0.94 -15.98
N ALA A 54 0.33 2.02 -16.03
CA ALA A 54 -0.10 3.33 -15.53
C ALA A 54 -1.23 3.94 -16.37
N LEU A 55 -1.28 3.66 -17.67
CA LEU A 55 -2.36 4.09 -18.57
C LEU A 55 -3.57 3.15 -18.56
N HIS A 56 -3.33 1.87 -18.30
CA HIS A 56 -4.34 0.80 -18.27
C HIS A 56 -4.20 -0.03 -16.99
N PRO A 57 -4.74 0.44 -15.85
CA PRO A 57 -4.57 -0.21 -14.55
C PRO A 57 -5.01 -1.68 -14.50
N SER A 58 -5.94 -2.09 -15.37
CA SER A 58 -6.37 -3.49 -15.51
C SER A 58 -5.25 -4.45 -15.91
N LEU A 59 -4.13 -3.96 -16.45
CA LEU A 59 -2.96 -4.76 -16.77
C LEU A 59 -2.15 -5.16 -15.53
N CYS A 60 -2.28 -4.43 -14.41
CA CYS A 60 -1.47 -4.64 -13.21
C CYS A 60 -1.61 -6.05 -12.61
N GLY A 61 -2.80 -6.68 -12.77
CA GLY A 61 -3.06 -8.06 -12.34
C GLY A 61 -2.94 -9.11 -13.43
N ARG A 62 -2.47 -8.74 -14.63
CA ARG A 62 -2.40 -9.63 -15.81
C ARG A 62 -0.99 -9.94 -16.29
N ILE A 63 0.02 -9.19 -15.84
CA ILE A 63 1.40 -9.33 -16.30
C ILE A 63 2.28 -9.77 -15.13
N ALA A 64 2.90 -10.94 -15.26
CA ALA A 64 3.85 -11.45 -14.27
C ALA A 64 5.25 -10.86 -14.47
N GLY A 65 6.05 -10.83 -13.41
CA GLY A 65 7.47 -10.42 -13.48
C GLY A 65 7.72 -8.91 -13.46
N VAL A 66 6.69 -8.06 -13.40
CA VAL A 66 6.81 -6.59 -13.27
C VAL A 66 5.95 -6.08 -12.12
N PHE A 67 6.56 -5.30 -11.22
CA PHE A 67 5.82 -4.56 -10.20
C PHE A 67 5.22 -3.27 -10.76
N PRO A 68 3.89 -3.10 -10.72
CA PRO A 68 3.26 -1.83 -11.05
C PRO A 68 3.63 -0.76 -10.03
N ASP A 69 3.55 0.50 -10.45
CA ASP A 69 3.75 1.61 -9.54
C ASP A 69 2.52 1.77 -8.62
N THR A 70 2.72 2.21 -7.37
CA THR A 70 1.66 2.29 -6.35
C THR A 70 0.41 3.04 -6.83
N LYS A 71 0.59 4.10 -7.64
CA LYS A 71 -0.52 4.84 -8.24
C LYS A 71 -1.39 3.96 -9.15
N ALA A 72 -0.79 3.15 -10.00
CA ALA A 72 -1.53 2.27 -10.90
C ALA A 72 -2.30 1.19 -10.12
N ILE A 73 -1.72 0.70 -9.01
CA ILE A 73 -2.41 -0.23 -8.10
C ILE A 73 -3.64 0.44 -7.46
N LEU A 74 -3.50 1.68 -6.97
CA LEU A 74 -4.62 2.44 -6.40
C LEU A 74 -5.72 2.73 -7.43
N ASP A 75 -5.34 3.14 -8.65
CA ASP A 75 -6.27 3.39 -9.75
C ASP A 75 -7.06 2.09 -10.09
N GLU A 76 -6.41 0.92 -10.08
CA GLU A 76 -7.05 -0.39 -10.27
C GLU A 76 -7.96 -0.78 -9.09
N ILE A 77 -7.56 -0.49 -7.85
CA ILE A 77 -8.40 -0.74 -6.66
C ILE A 77 -9.69 0.08 -6.72
N GLU A 78 -9.62 1.37 -7.08
CA GLU A 78 -10.81 2.21 -7.24
C GLU A 78 -11.73 1.69 -8.35
N ARG A 79 -11.14 1.23 -9.46
CA ARG A 79 -11.90 0.60 -10.55
C ARG A 79 -12.64 -0.65 -10.08
N GLN A 80 -11.99 -1.53 -9.31
CA GLN A 80 -12.62 -2.74 -8.78
C GLN A 80 -13.66 -2.43 -7.69
N LEU A 81 -13.40 -1.41 -6.88
CA LEU A 81 -14.32 -0.95 -5.84
C LEU A 81 -15.60 -0.35 -6.45
N GLY A 82 -15.49 0.24 -7.65
CA GLY A 82 -16.58 0.97 -8.32
C GLY A 82 -16.81 2.38 -7.75
N SER A 83 -15.90 2.87 -6.91
CA SER A 83 -15.95 4.19 -6.28
C SER A 83 -14.55 4.65 -5.88
N ALA A 84 -14.42 5.94 -5.54
CA ALA A 84 -13.17 6.48 -4.99
C ALA A 84 -12.80 5.83 -3.65
N VAL A 85 -11.50 5.76 -3.34
CA VAL A 85 -11.04 5.47 -1.97
C VAL A 85 -11.29 6.71 -1.13
N VAL A 86 -12.15 6.61 -0.12
CA VAL A 86 -12.48 7.65 0.88
C VAL A 86 -12.63 6.97 2.23
N GLY A 87 -12.89 7.72 3.31
CA GLY A 87 -13.05 7.18 4.67
C GLY A 87 -13.88 5.88 4.70
N GLU A 88 -15.12 5.95 4.23
CA GLU A 88 -16.08 4.83 4.25
C GLU A 88 -15.63 3.59 3.46
N THR A 89 -14.76 3.76 2.47
CA THR A 89 -14.31 2.68 1.58
C THR A 89 -12.90 2.19 1.87
N LEU A 90 -12.17 2.85 2.79
CA LEU A 90 -10.76 2.56 3.09
C LEU A 90 -10.48 1.10 3.41
N VAL A 91 -11.28 0.47 4.27
CA VAL A 91 -11.04 -0.92 4.69
C VAL A 91 -11.32 -1.91 3.54
N ARG A 92 -12.34 -1.66 2.72
CA ARG A 92 -12.60 -2.46 1.52
C ARG A 92 -11.49 -2.29 0.49
N ALA A 93 -11.01 -1.07 0.29
CA ALA A 93 -9.89 -0.78 -0.59
C ALA A 93 -8.61 -1.48 -0.11
N ASN A 94 -8.34 -1.49 1.20
CA ASN A 94 -7.22 -2.22 1.80
C ASN A 94 -7.34 -3.74 1.60
N GLN A 95 -8.54 -4.32 1.70
CA GLN A 95 -8.73 -5.74 1.42
C GLN A 95 -8.47 -6.08 -0.06
N LEU A 96 -8.92 -5.23 -0.99
CA LEU A 96 -8.60 -5.39 -2.42
C LEU A 96 -7.10 -5.24 -2.68
N ALA A 97 -6.45 -4.25 -2.05
CA ALA A 97 -5.01 -4.05 -2.11
C ALA A 97 -4.24 -5.28 -1.64
N LYS A 98 -4.68 -5.88 -0.52
CA LYS A 98 -4.11 -7.12 0.01
C LYS A 98 -4.21 -8.26 -0.99
N THR A 99 -5.41 -8.53 -1.50
CA THR A 99 -5.63 -9.59 -2.49
C THR A 99 -4.82 -9.36 -3.76
N PHE A 100 -4.67 -8.10 -4.19
CA PHE A 100 -3.84 -7.74 -5.33
C PHE A 100 -2.35 -8.06 -5.08
N VAL A 101 -1.81 -7.65 -3.93
CA VAL A 101 -0.42 -7.93 -3.54
C VAL A 101 -0.17 -9.42 -3.37
N GLU A 102 -1.11 -10.16 -2.78
CA GLU A 102 -1.04 -11.63 -2.67
C GLU A 102 -1.04 -12.30 -4.04
N GLY A 103 -1.86 -11.83 -4.98
CA GLY A 103 -1.85 -12.30 -6.37
C GLY A 103 -0.51 -12.09 -7.06
N LEU A 104 0.09 -10.91 -6.90
CA LEU A 104 1.44 -10.65 -7.40
C LEU A 104 2.47 -11.56 -6.73
N ALA A 105 2.47 -11.66 -5.39
CA ALA A 105 3.40 -12.48 -4.65
C ALA A 105 3.33 -13.95 -5.09
N ASN A 106 2.13 -14.49 -5.29
CA ASN A 106 1.92 -15.85 -5.78
C ASN A 106 2.44 -16.03 -7.22
N ALA A 107 2.24 -15.04 -8.10
CA ALA A 107 2.80 -15.08 -9.44
C ALA A 107 4.33 -15.14 -9.44
N PHE A 108 4.98 -14.32 -8.60
CA PHE A 108 6.44 -14.34 -8.44
C PHE A 108 6.94 -15.66 -7.83
N ALA A 109 6.23 -16.20 -6.83
CA ALA A 109 6.57 -17.48 -6.23
C ALA A 109 6.44 -18.63 -7.24
N ASN A 110 5.39 -18.62 -8.07
CA ASN A 110 5.18 -19.63 -9.11
C ASN A 110 6.26 -19.55 -10.20
N ASP A 111 6.63 -18.36 -10.66
CA ASP A 111 7.73 -18.16 -11.60
C ASP A 111 9.06 -18.68 -11.04
N PHE A 112 9.35 -18.33 -9.77
CA PHE A 112 10.53 -18.84 -9.07
C PHE A 112 10.55 -20.38 -9.02
N CYS A 113 9.46 -21.00 -8.55
CA CYS A 113 9.37 -22.46 -8.47
C CYS A 113 9.49 -23.11 -9.86
N THR A 114 8.85 -22.56 -10.87
CA THR A 114 8.90 -23.08 -12.25
C THR A 114 10.33 -23.04 -12.78
N LYS A 115 11.05 -21.93 -12.61
CA LYS A 115 12.45 -21.80 -13.04
C LYS A 115 13.39 -22.70 -12.24
N ALA A 116 13.24 -22.74 -10.93
CA ALA A 116 14.09 -23.55 -10.04
C ALA A 116 13.91 -25.06 -10.29
N LEU A 117 12.70 -25.49 -10.66
CA LEU A 117 12.32 -26.89 -10.81
C LEU A 117 12.15 -27.31 -12.27
N ASN A 118 12.45 -26.45 -13.25
CA ASN A 118 12.16 -26.69 -14.67
C ASN A 118 12.70 -28.04 -15.19
N ASN A 119 13.90 -28.43 -14.74
CA ASN A 119 14.53 -29.69 -15.15
C ASN A 119 13.87 -30.94 -14.54
N HIS A 120 12.97 -30.76 -13.58
CA HIS A 120 12.27 -31.81 -12.83
C HIS A 120 10.77 -31.84 -13.15
N ILE A 121 10.29 -30.96 -14.04
CA ILE A 121 8.91 -30.95 -14.52
C ILE A 121 8.78 -31.97 -15.66
N ASN A 122 7.89 -32.94 -15.50
CA ASN A 122 7.46 -33.80 -16.59
C ASN A 122 6.60 -32.99 -17.56
N GLN A 123 7.10 -32.73 -18.77
CA GLN A 123 6.44 -31.90 -19.77
C GLN A 123 5.10 -32.48 -20.27
N ALA A 124 4.88 -33.79 -20.15
CA ALA A 124 3.65 -34.43 -20.58
C ALA A 124 2.53 -34.35 -19.53
N THR A 125 2.88 -34.40 -18.24
CA THR A 125 1.89 -34.43 -17.14
C THR A 125 1.83 -33.13 -16.34
N GLY A 126 2.86 -32.27 -16.44
CA GLY A 126 3.03 -31.10 -15.58
C GLY A 126 3.43 -31.44 -14.14
N GLU A 127 3.65 -32.72 -13.82
CA GLU A 127 4.03 -33.15 -12.48
C GLU A 127 5.52 -32.95 -12.23
N ILE A 128 5.87 -32.56 -11.01
CA ILE A 128 7.26 -32.42 -10.56
C ILE A 128 7.66 -33.70 -9.84
N SER A 129 8.72 -34.36 -10.30
CA SER A 129 9.30 -35.53 -9.65
C SER A 129 10.75 -35.26 -9.28
N ILE A 130 11.00 -35.04 -8.00
CA ILE A 130 12.32 -34.67 -7.46
C ILE A 130 12.51 -35.30 -6.08
N HIS A 131 13.74 -35.74 -5.79
CA HIS A 131 14.04 -36.26 -4.45
C HIS A 131 14.01 -35.13 -3.41
N PHE A 132 13.48 -35.39 -2.21
CA PHE A 132 13.27 -34.34 -1.20
C PHE A 132 14.54 -33.53 -0.88
N ASN A 133 15.69 -34.19 -0.73
CA ASN A 133 16.95 -33.49 -0.46
C ASN A 133 17.38 -32.58 -1.63
N GLU A 134 17.13 -33.00 -2.87
CA GLU A 134 17.41 -32.19 -4.06
C GLU A 134 16.44 -31.00 -4.13
N LEU A 135 15.17 -31.20 -3.79
CA LEU A 135 14.18 -30.12 -3.69
C LEU A 135 14.65 -29.01 -2.73
N ILE A 136 15.17 -29.39 -1.55
CA ILE A 136 15.71 -28.42 -0.60
C ILE A 136 16.89 -27.66 -1.21
N THR A 137 17.84 -28.34 -1.87
CA THR A 137 18.97 -27.67 -2.53
C THR A 137 18.52 -26.71 -3.64
N HIS A 138 17.56 -27.12 -4.46
CA HIS A 138 17.04 -26.33 -5.59
C HIS A 138 16.20 -25.13 -5.14
N LEU A 139 15.57 -25.20 -3.97
CA LEU A 139 14.79 -24.09 -3.43
C LEU A 139 15.63 -23.17 -2.55
N VAL A 140 16.41 -23.68 -1.60
CA VAL A 140 17.05 -22.84 -0.56
C VAL A 140 18.10 -21.88 -1.11
N LEU A 141 19.02 -22.35 -1.96
CA LEU A 141 20.10 -21.51 -2.47
C LEU A 141 19.59 -20.38 -3.39
N PRO A 142 18.69 -20.64 -4.37
CA PRO A 142 18.14 -19.58 -5.21
C PRO A 142 17.13 -18.68 -4.48
N TYR A 143 16.53 -19.16 -3.39
CA TYR A 143 15.51 -18.41 -2.64
C TYR A 143 16.07 -17.17 -1.94
N GLU A 144 17.31 -17.20 -1.47
CA GLU A 144 17.95 -16.01 -0.87
C GLU A 144 18.11 -14.88 -1.90
N GLU A 145 18.55 -15.22 -3.11
CA GLU A 145 18.67 -14.28 -4.22
C GLU A 145 17.29 -13.75 -4.65
N TYR A 146 16.28 -14.63 -4.69
CA TYR A 146 14.88 -14.26 -4.94
C TYR A 146 14.33 -13.31 -3.88
N LEU A 147 14.55 -13.57 -2.58
CA LEU A 147 14.10 -12.70 -1.50
C LEU A 147 14.76 -11.33 -1.59
N THR A 148 16.05 -11.29 -1.90
CA THR A 148 16.81 -10.05 -2.02
C THR A 148 16.31 -9.17 -3.18
N LYS A 149 15.98 -9.78 -4.33
CA LYS A 149 15.57 -9.06 -5.55
C LYS A 149 14.07 -8.75 -5.59
N SER A 150 13.23 -9.72 -5.26
CA SER A 150 11.77 -9.67 -5.46
C SER A 150 11.00 -9.58 -4.15
N GLY A 151 11.43 -10.33 -3.12
CA GLY A 151 10.77 -10.36 -1.80
C GLY A 151 10.80 -9.02 -1.08
N ASN A 152 11.96 -8.36 -1.03
CA ASN A 152 12.11 -7.03 -0.42
C ASN A 152 11.26 -5.98 -1.13
N SER A 153 11.15 -6.08 -2.46
CA SER A 153 10.30 -5.19 -3.26
C SER A 153 8.82 -5.38 -2.90
N LEU A 154 8.35 -6.62 -2.75
CA LEU A 154 6.98 -6.92 -2.32
C LEU A 154 6.65 -6.36 -0.94
N VAL A 155 7.54 -6.57 0.04
CA VAL A 155 7.35 -6.06 1.41
C VAL A 155 7.30 -4.53 1.42
N SER A 156 8.19 -3.89 0.67
CA SER A 156 8.22 -2.43 0.53
C SER A 156 6.92 -1.91 -0.08
N ILE A 157 6.45 -2.51 -1.19
CA ILE A 157 5.19 -2.15 -1.85
C ILE A 157 4.00 -2.31 -0.90
N ALA A 158 3.91 -3.42 -0.18
CA ALA A 158 2.83 -3.67 0.77
C ALA A 158 2.80 -2.63 1.92
N GLY A 159 3.98 -2.22 2.41
CA GLY A 159 4.11 -1.15 3.39
C GLY A 159 3.62 0.19 2.84
N THR A 160 4.17 0.61 1.71
CA THR A 160 3.83 1.90 1.06
C THR A 160 2.37 1.96 0.65
N LEU A 161 1.78 0.87 0.17
CA LEU A 161 0.40 0.85 -0.35
C LEU A 161 -0.63 1.19 0.73
N ASN A 162 -0.43 0.76 1.98
CA ASN A 162 -1.32 1.11 3.09
C ASN A 162 -1.28 2.60 3.42
N GLN A 163 -0.09 3.19 3.47
CA GLN A 163 0.06 4.64 3.62
C GLN A 163 -0.58 5.37 2.45
N SER A 164 -0.32 4.92 1.21
CA SER A 164 -0.88 5.54 0.01
C SER A 164 -2.40 5.43 -0.06
N LEU A 165 -3.03 4.39 0.48
CA LEU A 165 -4.49 4.30 0.62
C LEU A 165 -5.06 5.40 1.53
N LEU A 166 -4.43 5.61 2.69
CA LEU A 166 -4.82 6.69 3.62
C LEU A 166 -4.69 8.05 2.95
N VAL A 167 -3.56 8.28 2.27
CA VAL A 167 -3.33 9.53 1.53
C VAL A 167 -4.33 9.71 0.39
N ARG A 168 -4.60 8.65 -0.36
CA ARG A 168 -5.60 8.66 -1.44
C ARG A 168 -6.98 9.02 -0.91
N ALA A 169 -7.37 8.50 0.25
CA ALA A 169 -8.62 8.88 0.92
C ALA A 169 -8.66 10.36 1.29
N LEU A 170 -7.58 10.92 1.84
CA LEU A 170 -7.49 12.35 2.14
C LEU A 170 -7.61 13.20 0.86
N ARG A 171 -6.87 12.84 -0.20
CA ARG A 171 -6.92 13.53 -1.50
C ARG A 171 -8.33 13.52 -2.11
N ASN A 172 -8.96 12.35 -2.15
CA ASN A 172 -10.30 12.19 -2.70
C ASN A 172 -11.38 12.87 -1.84
N SER A 173 -11.08 13.16 -0.57
CA SER A 173 -11.97 13.90 0.34
C SER A 173 -11.69 15.41 0.33
N GLY A 174 -10.89 15.89 -0.63
CA GLY A 174 -10.66 17.31 -0.86
C GLY A 174 -9.42 17.90 -0.17
N LEU A 175 -8.58 17.10 0.51
CA LEU A 175 -7.31 17.60 1.00
C LEU A 175 -6.28 17.67 -0.13
N THR A 176 -5.59 18.80 -0.28
CA THR A 176 -4.58 19.02 -1.31
C THR A 176 -3.18 19.05 -0.72
N ASP A 177 -2.23 18.41 -1.40
CA ASP A 177 -0.80 18.57 -1.17
C ASP A 177 -0.22 19.73 -2.00
N THR A 178 -1.02 20.30 -2.90
CA THR A 178 -0.73 21.51 -3.69
C THR A 178 -1.19 22.77 -2.98
N GLN A 179 -0.61 23.93 -3.35
CA GLN A 179 -0.81 25.22 -2.69
C GLN A 179 -2.30 25.63 -2.56
N PRO A 180 -2.78 26.00 -1.35
CA PRO A 180 -2.08 25.92 -0.08
C PRO A 180 -1.92 24.45 0.36
N ARG A 181 -0.67 24.01 0.59
CA ARG A 181 -0.39 22.64 1.03
C ARG A 181 -1.03 22.40 2.40
N ILE A 182 -2.09 21.60 2.43
CA ILE A 182 -2.82 21.26 3.66
C ILE A 182 -2.45 19.89 4.23
N PHE A 183 -1.71 19.07 3.47
CA PHE A 183 -1.01 17.91 4.02
C PHE A 183 0.28 17.54 3.26
N SER A 184 1.10 16.67 3.85
CA SER A 184 2.29 16.09 3.24
C SER A 184 2.44 14.60 3.53
N GLU A 185 2.98 13.85 2.57
CA GLU A 185 3.57 12.55 2.80
C GLU A 185 5.03 12.75 3.24
N THR A 186 5.42 12.18 4.37
CA THR A 186 6.79 12.23 4.89
C THR A 186 7.38 10.82 4.91
N GLY A 187 8.67 10.72 4.61
CA GLY A 187 9.34 9.42 4.45
C GLY A 187 10.37 9.08 5.52
N THR A 188 10.87 10.07 6.28
CA THR A 188 11.96 9.86 7.25
C THR A 188 12.03 10.99 8.28
N ARG A 189 12.45 10.62 9.51
CA ARG A 189 12.85 11.49 10.66
C ARG A 189 11.71 12.07 11.51
N SER A 190 11.21 11.32 12.51
CA SER A 190 10.40 11.86 13.63
C SER A 190 9.18 12.72 13.27
N GLU A 191 8.80 12.74 12.00
CA GLU A 191 7.84 13.65 11.38
C GLU A 191 6.55 12.94 10.99
N GLY A 192 6.40 11.68 11.43
CA GLY A 192 5.32 10.77 11.03
C GLY A 192 5.42 10.33 9.59
N ASP A 193 4.42 9.57 9.17
CA ASP A 193 4.23 9.13 7.78
C ASP A 193 3.39 10.16 7.00
N ILE A 194 2.55 10.93 7.68
CA ILE A 194 1.70 11.99 7.10
C ILE A 194 1.67 13.19 8.05
N GLN A 195 1.71 14.41 7.52
CA GLN A 195 1.49 15.64 8.28
C GLN A 195 0.26 16.39 7.77
N ILE A 196 -0.61 16.85 8.66
CA ILE A 196 -1.75 17.71 8.33
C ILE A 196 -1.48 19.12 8.84
N TYR A 197 -1.66 20.14 8.01
CA TYR A 197 -1.36 21.52 8.36
C TYR A 197 -2.62 22.33 8.64
N TYR A 198 -2.59 23.07 9.74
CA TYR A 198 -3.51 24.15 10.04
C TYR A 198 -2.75 25.47 9.87
N ARG A 199 -3.16 26.26 8.86
CA ARG A 199 -2.55 27.55 8.50
C ARG A 199 -3.63 28.63 8.39
N PRO A 200 -4.17 29.09 9.51
CA PRO A 200 -5.18 30.14 9.50
C PRO A 200 -4.57 31.45 9.01
N THR A 201 -5.33 32.23 8.25
CA THR A 201 -4.94 33.60 7.93
C THR A 201 -5.11 34.47 9.18
N GLY A 202 -4.03 34.77 9.91
CA GLY A 202 -4.10 35.62 11.11
C GLY A 202 -3.00 35.39 12.14
N ARG A 203 -3.23 35.84 13.39
CA ARG A 203 -2.26 35.75 14.51
C ARG A 203 -2.23 34.41 15.22
N THR A 204 -3.18 33.51 14.96
CA THR A 204 -3.13 32.14 15.49
C THR A 204 -2.01 31.39 14.78
N GLY A 205 -0.97 31.02 15.51
CA GLY A 205 0.19 30.35 14.94
C GLY A 205 -0.16 29.04 14.22
N ASP A 206 0.64 28.72 13.21
CA ASP A 206 0.55 27.48 12.44
C ASP A 206 0.64 26.26 13.36
N ARG A 207 -0.09 25.19 13.01
CA ARG A 207 -0.02 23.90 13.70
C ARG A 207 0.10 22.76 12.71
N THR A 208 0.80 21.72 13.13
CA THR A 208 0.96 20.48 12.37
C THR A 208 0.46 19.31 13.20
N LEU A 209 -0.41 18.48 12.64
CA LEU A 209 -0.76 17.18 13.20
C LEU A 209 0.12 16.11 12.55
N TYR A 210 0.87 15.39 13.36
CA TYR A 210 1.71 14.28 12.93
C TYR A 210 0.94 12.97 12.98
N VAL A 211 0.98 12.19 11.91
CA VAL A 211 0.21 10.95 11.76
C VAL A 211 1.16 9.79 11.50
N GLU A 212 1.15 8.81 12.40
CA GLU A 212 1.87 7.55 12.22
C GLU A 212 0.94 6.51 11.59
N ALA A 213 1.28 6.02 10.41
CA ALA A 213 0.53 5.00 9.68
C ALA A 213 1.14 3.61 9.91
N LYS A 214 0.29 2.62 10.16
CA LYS A 214 0.69 1.21 10.27
C LYS A 214 -0.22 0.32 9.45
N SER A 215 0.30 -0.86 9.08
CA SER A 215 -0.45 -1.86 8.33
C SER A 215 -1.41 -2.63 9.26
N TYR A 216 -1.19 -3.93 9.45
CA TYR A 216 -2.10 -4.80 10.20
C TYR A 216 -1.75 -4.97 11.67
N ALA A 217 -0.46 -4.91 12.00
CA ALA A 217 0.00 -5.13 13.36
C ALA A 217 0.57 -3.81 13.91
N ALA A 218 0.02 -3.35 15.03
CA ALA A 218 0.58 -2.23 15.77
C ALA A 218 1.88 -2.65 16.46
N ARG A 219 1.79 -3.77 17.19
CA ARG A 219 2.84 -4.31 18.08
C ARG A 219 3.56 -3.20 18.87
N GLU A 220 4.82 -3.43 19.26
CA GLU A 220 5.67 -2.42 19.87
C GLU A 220 5.93 -1.20 18.96
N ARG A 221 5.84 -1.39 17.64
CA ARG A 221 6.26 -0.43 16.61
C ARG A 221 5.40 0.83 16.56
N LEU A 222 4.09 0.71 16.79
CA LEU A 222 3.21 1.87 16.83
C LEU A 222 3.59 2.81 17.99
N LEU A 223 3.78 2.28 19.20
CA LEU A 223 4.16 3.10 20.36
C LEU A 223 5.52 3.77 20.13
N ARG A 224 6.50 3.03 19.59
CA ARG A 224 7.83 3.58 19.29
C ARG A 224 7.73 4.73 18.28
N GLY A 225 7.04 4.52 17.16
CA GLY A 225 6.83 5.56 16.16
C GLY A 225 6.15 6.80 16.75
N LEU A 226 5.10 6.62 17.54
CA LEU A 226 4.42 7.71 18.24
C LEU A 226 5.31 8.42 19.26
N ALA A 227 6.16 7.71 20.00
CA ALA A 227 7.05 8.30 21.00
C ALA A 227 8.10 9.23 20.36
N ASP A 228 8.63 8.84 19.19
CA ASP A 228 9.68 9.58 18.49
C ASP A 228 9.17 10.83 17.73
N MET A 229 7.85 11.04 17.67
CA MET A 229 7.21 12.14 16.92
C MET A 229 6.92 13.39 17.75
N HIS A 230 6.83 14.54 17.08
CA HIS A 230 6.35 15.79 17.66
C HIS A 230 4.83 15.79 17.95
N GLU A 231 4.39 16.65 18.86
CA GLU A 231 2.97 16.87 19.16
C GLU A 231 2.38 18.05 18.36
N PRO A 232 1.05 18.06 18.09
CA PRO A 232 0.09 16.98 18.35
C PRO A 232 0.24 15.81 17.37
N LYS A 233 -0.09 14.59 17.83
CA LYS A 233 0.08 13.36 17.05
C LYS A 233 -1.05 12.36 17.20
N VAL A 234 -1.25 11.53 16.17
CA VAL A 234 -2.24 10.45 16.14
C VAL A 234 -1.65 9.20 15.48
N GLY A 235 -2.17 8.03 15.85
CA GLY A 235 -1.89 6.77 15.17
C GLY A 235 -3.04 6.37 14.26
N VAL A 236 -2.74 5.76 13.12
CA VAL A 236 -3.74 5.18 12.21
C VAL A 236 -3.22 3.87 11.63
N GLY A 237 -4.11 2.90 11.44
CA GLY A 237 -3.73 1.69 10.73
C GLY A 237 -4.89 0.78 10.41
N PHE A 238 -4.62 -0.22 9.58
CA PHE A 238 -5.56 -1.29 9.22
C PHE A 238 -5.48 -2.44 10.22
N PHE A 239 -5.43 -2.11 11.51
CA PHE A 239 -5.22 -3.08 12.58
C PHE A 239 -6.27 -4.18 12.55
N ASN A 240 -5.85 -5.44 12.66
CA ASN A 240 -6.76 -6.58 12.54
C ASN A 240 -6.90 -7.40 13.83
N ASP A 241 -6.14 -7.06 14.88
CA ASP A 241 -6.19 -7.72 16.17
C ASP A 241 -6.58 -6.72 17.27
N PRO A 242 -7.80 -6.81 17.84
CA PRO A 242 -8.23 -5.92 18.91
C PRO A 242 -7.48 -6.17 20.23
N THR A 243 -6.86 -7.34 20.43
CA THR A 243 -6.14 -7.68 21.66
C THR A 243 -4.84 -6.88 21.81
N GLU A 244 -4.29 -6.38 20.69
CA GLU A 244 -3.15 -5.45 20.70
C GLU A 244 -3.48 -4.09 21.35
N PHE A 245 -4.75 -3.79 21.61
CA PHE A 245 -5.23 -2.53 22.20
C PHE A 245 -5.96 -2.76 23.52
N ASN A 246 -5.37 -3.56 24.41
CA ASN A 246 -5.82 -3.67 25.79
C ASN A 246 -5.65 -2.34 26.57
N GLU A 247 -6.25 -2.28 27.76
CA GLU A 247 -6.29 -1.05 28.58
C GLU A 247 -4.89 -0.49 28.89
N GLU A 248 -3.96 -1.34 29.30
CA GLU A 248 -2.58 -0.96 29.60
C GLU A 248 -1.89 -0.36 28.37
N ARG A 249 -2.08 -0.99 27.21
CA ARG A 249 -1.45 -0.55 25.97
C ARG A 249 -2.00 0.79 25.50
N VAL A 250 -3.31 0.97 25.51
CA VAL A 250 -3.94 2.25 25.14
C VAL A 250 -3.53 3.34 26.13
N THR A 251 -3.50 3.03 27.43
CA THR A 251 -3.04 3.95 28.48
C THR A 251 -1.58 4.39 28.24
N SER A 252 -0.70 3.45 27.86
CA SER A 252 0.70 3.74 27.52
C SER A 252 0.81 4.64 26.27
N ILE A 253 -0.02 4.43 25.26
CA ILE A 253 -0.06 5.27 24.06
C ILE A 253 -0.48 6.72 24.40
N VAL A 254 -1.42 6.89 25.33
CA VAL A 254 -1.86 8.22 25.79
C VAL A 254 -0.82 8.88 26.68
N ASN A 255 -0.33 8.16 27.69
CA ASN A 255 0.48 8.75 28.75
C ASN A 255 1.95 8.88 28.38
N SER A 256 2.50 7.91 27.65
CA SER A 256 3.93 7.90 27.31
C SER A 256 4.20 8.47 25.92
N ALA A 257 3.32 8.22 24.95
CA ALA A 257 3.49 8.72 23.59
C ALA A 257 2.63 9.94 23.27
N HIS A 258 1.77 10.40 24.20
CA HIS A 258 0.94 11.61 24.07
C HIS A 258 0.08 11.65 22.79
N ALA A 259 -0.34 10.49 22.28
CA ALA A 259 -1.19 10.42 21.10
C ALA A 259 -2.62 10.88 21.43
N LYS A 260 -3.18 11.72 20.56
CA LYS A 260 -4.55 12.27 20.72
C LYS A 260 -5.64 11.28 20.32
N ALA A 261 -5.34 10.38 19.38
CA ALA A 261 -6.27 9.37 18.90
C ALA A 261 -5.52 8.21 18.23
N ILE A 262 -6.19 7.06 18.15
CA ILE A 262 -5.80 5.88 17.37
C ILE A 262 -6.98 5.48 16.49
N TYR A 263 -6.83 5.60 15.17
CA TYR A 263 -7.85 5.20 14.20
C TYR A 263 -7.61 3.76 13.75
N MET A 264 -8.66 2.94 13.84
CA MET A 264 -8.61 1.50 13.52
C MET A 264 -9.89 1.05 12.81
N PRO A 265 -9.88 -0.05 12.04
CA PRO A 265 -11.07 -0.55 11.36
C PRO A 265 -12.23 -0.74 12.34
N THR A 266 -13.46 -0.49 11.88
CA THR A 266 -14.66 -0.56 12.72
C THR A 266 -14.84 -1.96 13.33
N ALA A 267 -14.46 -3.01 12.60
CA ALA A 267 -14.47 -4.38 13.11
C ALA A 267 -13.51 -4.55 14.31
N THR A 268 -12.30 -4.01 14.21
CA THR A 268 -11.29 -4.04 15.28
C THR A 268 -11.73 -3.20 16.46
N TYR A 269 -12.26 -2.01 16.21
CA TYR A 269 -12.85 -1.16 17.25
C TYR A 269 -13.97 -1.87 18.02
N ALA A 270 -14.87 -2.58 17.32
CA ALA A 270 -15.96 -3.32 17.92
C ALA A 270 -15.49 -4.50 18.79
N GLY A 271 -14.34 -5.09 18.44
CA GLY A 271 -13.71 -6.16 19.20
C GLY A 271 -12.94 -5.71 20.45
N LEU A 272 -12.79 -4.41 20.68
CA LEU A 272 -12.05 -3.89 21.83
C LEU A 272 -12.75 -4.18 23.15
N ALA A 273 -11.94 -4.49 24.18
CA ALA A 273 -12.38 -4.50 25.55
C ALA A 273 -13.04 -3.16 25.93
N GLN A 274 -14.09 -3.21 26.76
CA GLN A 274 -14.83 -2.02 27.15
C GLN A 274 -13.94 -0.98 27.86
N ALA A 275 -13.00 -1.43 28.69
CA ALA A 275 -12.05 -0.57 29.37
C ALA A 275 -11.22 0.25 28.38
N SER A 276 -10.65 -0.38 27.34
CA SER A 276 -9.91 0.31 26.27
C SER A 276 -10.75 1.35 25.54
N ARG A 277 -12.02 1.05 25.25
CA ARG A 277 -12.94 1.98 24.57
C ARG A 277 -13.32 3.19 25.42
N ASN A 278 -13.27 3.05 26.75
CA ASN A 278 -13.65 4.09 27.69
C ASN A 278 -12.50 5.05 28.04
N ILE A 279 -11.28 4.80 27.56
CA ILE A 279 -10.15 5.71 27.77
C ILE A 279 -10.40 7.00 26.97
N ASN A 280 -10.42 8.12 27.69
CA ASN A 280 -10.69 9.45 27.17
C ASN A 280 -9.58 10.44 27.55
N ILE A 281 -9.30 11.38 26.66
CA ILE A 281 -8.39 12.50 26.93
C ILE A 281 -9.22 13.78 27.13
N PRO A 282 -9.03 14.54 28.22
CA PRO A 282 -9.72 15.81 28.42
C PRO A 282 -9.58 16.75 27.21
N GLY A 283 -10.71 17.29 26.72
CA GLY A 283 -10.77 18.19 25.57
C GLY A 283 -10.60 17.53 24.20
N THR A 284 -10.29 16.23 24.13
CA THR A 284 -10.20 15.46 22.88
C THR A 284 -11.26 14.36 22.81
N GLY A 285 -11.67 13.80 23.94
CA GLY A 285 -12.66 12.72 23.99
C GLY A 285 -12.03 11.34 23.83
N ARG A 286 -12.75 10.40 23.19
CA ARG A 286 -12.30 9.01 23.03
C ARG A 286 -10.98 8.89 22.25
N VAL A 287 -10.10 8.02 22.75
CA VAL A 287 -8.78 7.77 22.15
C VAL A 287 -8.87 6.82 20.97
N CYS A 288 -9.47 5.64 21.15
CA CYS A 288 -9.71 4.71 20.05
C CYS A 288 -10.88 5.20 19.20
N ARG A 289 -10.68 5.28 17.88
CA ARG A 289 -11.62 5.85 16.90
C ARG A 289 -11.76 4.93 15.69
N LYS A 290 -12.90 5.02 15.01
CA LYS A 290 -13.20 4.24 13.81
C LYS A 290 -12.54 4.88 12.59
N LEU A 291 -11.74 4.10 11.88
CA LEU A 291 -11.01 4.54 10.70
C LEU A 291 -11.95 5.05 9.61
N GLU A 292 -13.03 4.29 9.34
CA GLU A 292 -13.89 4.51 8.19
C GLU A 292 -14.70 5.81 8.30
N SER A 293 -15.21 6.11 9.50
CA SER A 293 -16.09 7.25 9.71
C SER A 293 -15.41 8.47 10.32
N GLU A 294 -14.29 8.32 11.03
CA GLU A 294 -13.75 9.41 11.87
C GLU A 294 -12.39 9.94 11.41
N PHE A 295 -11.54 9.12 10.77
CA PHE A 295 -10.17 9.55 10.43
C PHE A 295 -10.15 10.75 9.48
N VAL A 296 -10.75 10.62 8.31
CA VAL A 296 -10.77 11.67 7.28
C VAL A 296 -11.48 12.91 7.80
N GLU A 297 -12.60 12.74 8.51
CA GLU A 297 -13.36 13.84 9.10
C GLU A 297 -12.50 14.64 10.09
N ASP A 298 -11.78 13.96 10.98
CA ASP A 298 -10.91 14.60 11.96
C ASP A 298 -9.72 15.31 11.29
N MET A 299 -9.17 14.78 10.19
CA MET A 299 -8.10 15.45 9.44
C MET A 299 -8.63 16.73 8.77
N ILE A 300 -9.81 16.67 8.12
CA ILE A 300 -10.47 17.85 7.54
C ILE A 300 -10.73 18.89 8.63
N TYR A 301 -11.26 18.46 9.77
CA TYR A 301 -11.53 19.34 10.89
C TYR A 301 -10.25 20.00 11.42
N PHE A 302 -9.15 19.23 11.52
CA PHE A 302 -7.85 19.77 11.93
C PHE A 302 -7.37 20.91 11.01
N THR A 303 -7.49 20.76 9.69
CA THR A 303 -7.10 21.84 8.74
C THR A 303 -7.85 23.15 8.95
N ARG A 304 -9.02 23.11 9.61
CA ARG A 304 -9.90 24.27 9.85
C ARG A 304 -9.81 24.81 11.27
N HIS A 305 -9.50 23.95 12.25
CA HIS A 305 -9.62 24.28 13.67
C HIS A 305 -8.33 24.07 14.48
N GLY A 306 -7.27 23.50 13.88
CA GLY A 306 -6.00 23.25 14.57
C GLY A 306 -6.10 22.28 15.75
N SER A 307 -7.13 21.44 15.77
CA SER A 307 -7.46 20.40 16.75
C SER A 307 -8.29 19.31 16.06
N ILE A 308 -8.36 18.11 16.64
CA ILE A 308 -9.29 17.06 16.17
C ILE A 308 -10.64 17.18 16.88
N ILE A 309 -11.70 16.57 16.33
CA ILE A 309 -13.05 16.65 16.90
C ILE A 309 -13.08 16.03 18.31
N ASN A 310 -13.76 16.71 19.24
CA ASN A 310 -14.02 16.21 20.59
C ASN A 310 -15.21 15.23 20.56
N ARG A 311 -14.99 13.97 20.92
CA ARG A 311 -15.94 12.86 20.69
C ARG A 311 -16.24 12.01 21.90
#